data_AF-A0A2W6CU59-F1
#
_entry.id   AF-A0A2W6CU59-F1
#
_cell.length_a   1.000
_cell.length_b   1.000
_cell.length_c   1.000
_cell.angle_alpha   90.00
_cell.angle_beta   90.00
_cell.angle_gamma   90.00
#
_symmetry.space_group_name_H-M   'P 1'
#
loop_
_entity.id
_entity.type
_entity.pdbx_description
1 polymer ?
#
loop_
_entity_poly.entity_id
_entity_poly.type
_entity_poly.pdbx_seq_one_letter_code
_entity_poly.pdbx_strand_id
1 'polypeptide(L)' 'MFPIALWEEAALTAFVSQAGGPVKILALSRSPSPVKLAELRATRISYGSVLHRYAMDLFSDSLSTLAAGAAVDV' A
#
# COMPACT_ATOMS: atom_id res chain seq x y z
N MET A 1 4.22 6.86 16.67
CA MET A 1 3.23 7.66 15.90
C MET A 1 2.91 6.96 14.57
N PHE A 2 1.70 7.14 14.01
CA PHE A 2 1.26 6.47 12.78
C PHE A 2 0.66 7.50 11.80
N PRO A 3 1.46 8.12 10.91
CA PRO A 3 0.96 9.06 9.92
C PRO A 3 0.21 8.33 8.82
N ILE A 4 -1.09 8.11 9.06
CA ILE A 4 -1.97 7.49 8.07
C ILE A 4 -2.08 8.46 6.89
N ALA A 5 -1.86 7.92 5.68
CA ALA A 5 -1.88 8.63 4.40
C ALA A 5 -0.70 9.58 4.10
N LEU A 6 0.35 9.66 4.92
CA LEU A 6 1.60 10.35 4.54
C LEU A 6 2.47 9.41 3.71
N TRP A 7 2.73 9.78 2.46
CA TRP A 7 3.44 8.91 1.51
C TRP A 7 4.54 9.64 0.75
N GLU A 8 4.54 10.97 0.70
CA GLU A 8 5.59 11.73 0.03
C GLU A 8 6.92 11.57 0.77
N GLU A 9 7.99 11.20 0.07
CA GLU A 9 9.29 10.88 0.68
C GLU A 9 9.85 12.04 1.51
N ALA A 10 9.81 13.27 0.98
CA ALA A 10 10.31 14.44 1.68
C ALA A 10 9.53 14.70 2.98
N ALA A 11 8.20 14.53 2.94
CA ALA A 11 7.34 14.74 4.09
C ALA A 11 7.52 13.62 5.13
N LEU A 12 7.67 12.37 4.70
CA LEU A 12 8.02 11.24 5.56
C LEU A 12 9.37 11.47 6.25
N THR A 13 10.37 11.94 5.52
CA THR A 13 11.71 12.22 6.06
C THR A 13 11.64 13.30 7.14
N ALA A 14 10.95 14.41 6.86
CA ALA A 14 10.77 15.51 7.81
C ALA A 14 9.96 15.07 9.04
N PHE A 15 8.97 14.20 8.85
CA PHE A 15 8.16 13.67 9.94
C PHE A 15 8.96 12.74 10.85
N VAL A 16 9.72 11.81 10.26
CA VAL A 16 10.57 10.87 11.00
C VAL A 16 11.62 11.61 11.83
N SER A 17 12.25 12.65 11.28
CA SER A 17 13.29 13.39 11.99
C SER A 17 12.76 14.12 13.23
N GLN A 18 11.47 14.47 13.24
CA GLN A 18 10.78 15.13 14.36
C GLN A 18 10.06 14.15 15.28
N ALA A 19 9.80 12.93 14.81
CA ALA A 19 9.15 11.91 15.61
C ALA A 19 10.14 11.39 16.66
N GLY A 20 10.06 11.95 17.88
CA GLY A 20 10.85 11.53 19.05
C GLY A 20 10.56 10.11 19.56
N GLY A 21 10.10 9.21 18.68
CA GLY A 21 9.79 7.81 18.98
C GLY A 21 9.43 7.00 17.73
N PRO A 22 9.10 5.71 17.89
CA PRO A 22 8.86 4.79 16.79
C PRO A 22 7.79 5.27 15.78
N VAL A 23 8.16 5.30 14.50
CA VAL A 23 7.25 5.62 13.40
C VAL A 23 6.80 4.34 12.69
N LYS A 24 5.49 4.15 12.65
CA LYS A 24 4.84 3.07 11.90
C LYS A 24 4.36 3.67 10.57
N ILE A 25 4.51 3.00 9.44
CA ILE A 25 4.12 3.52 8.12
C ILE A 25 3.09 2.58 7.47
N LEU A 26 2.09 3.17 6.83
CA LEU A 26 1.20 2.46 5.91
C LEU A 26 1.77 2.61 4.50
N ALA A 27 2.26 1.53 3.91
CA ALA A 27 2.74 1.52 2.53
C ALA A 27 1.55 1.53 1.57
N LEU A 28 1.55 2.51 0.67
CA LEU A 28 0.61 2.66 -0.44
C LEU A 28 1.36 2.41 -1.75
N SER A 29 0.63 2.20 -2.84
CA SER A 29 1.23 2.01 -4.18
C SER A 29 2.16 3.15 -4.61
N ARG A 30 1.85 4.37 -4.15
CA ARG A 30 2.62 5.59 -4.40
C ARG A 30 3.72 5.87 -3.37
N SER A 31 3.79 5.10 -2.28
CA SER A 31 4.82 5.28 -1.26
C SER A 31 6.22 4.91 -1.79
N PRO A 32 7.28 5.41 -1.17
CA PRO A 32 8.64 4.92 -1.39
C PRO A 32 8.73 3.41 -1.23
N SER A 33 9.74 2.80 -1.85
CA SER A 33 9.95 1.37 -1.77
C SER A 33 10.11 0.90 -0.31
N PRO A 34 9.78 -0.36 0.02
CA PRO A 34 9.96 -0.87 1.37
C PRO A 34 11.39 -0.72 1.90
N VAL A 35 12.39 -0.86 1.03
CA VAL A 35 13.81 -0.62 1.36
C VAL A 35 14.01 0.83 1.78
N LYS A 36 13.48 1.80 1.01
CA LYS A 36 13.61 3.22 1.34
C LYS A 36 12.90 3.59 2.64
N LEU A 37 11.71 3.01 2.89
CA LEU A 37 10.99 3.20 4.14
C LEU A 37 11.77 2.64 5.35
N ALA A 38 12.51 1.55 5.17
CA ALA A 38 13.39 1.00 6.22
C ALA A 38 14.59 1.91 6.50
N GLU A 39 15.20 2.52 5.47
CA GLU A 39 16.26 3.52 5.64
C GLU A 39 15.79 4.75 6.42
N LEU A 40 14.52 5.15 6.24
CA LEU A 40 13.86 6.19 7.03
C LEU A 40 13.51 5.74 8.46
N ARG A 41 14.09 4.64 8.96
CA ARG A 41 13.92 4.13 10.32
C ARG A 41 12.46 3.85 10.70
N ALA A 42 11.62 3.49 9.71
CA ALA A 42 10.29 2.98 10.00
C ALA A 42 10.42 1.71 10.84
N THR A 43 9.79 1.69 12.01
CA THR A 43 9.85 0.53 12.91
C THR A 43 8.86 -0.56 12.54
N ARG A 44 7.84 -0.21 11.73
CA ARG A 44 6.88 -1.14 11.16
C ARG A 44 6.33 -0.59 9.86
N ILE A 45 6.35 -1.40 8.83
CA ILE A 45 5.62 -1.16 7.58
C ILE A 45 4.37 -2.05 7.60
N SER A 46 3.22 -1.46 7.27
CA SER A 46 1.94 -2.16 7.17
C SER A 46 1.28 -1.85 5.84
N TYR A 47 0.40 -2.73 5.37
CA TYR A 47 -0.30 -2.56 4.09
C TYR A 47 -1.81 -2.32 4.27
N GLY A 48 -2.32 -2.35 5.51
CA GLY A 48 -3.74 -2.18 5.81
C GLY A 48 -4.61 -3.12 4.95
N SER A 49 -5.67 -2.58 4.36
CA SER A 49 -6.55 -3.31 3.43
C SER A 49 -6.10 -3.26 1.96
N VAL A 50 -4.94 -2.69 1.65
CA VAL A 50 -4.51 -2.46 0.26
C VAL A 50 -4.33 -3.78 -0.49
N LEU A 51 -3.65 -4.76 0.11
CA LEU A 51 -3.43 -6.08 -0.52
C LEU A 51 -4.75 -6.84 -0.73
N HIS A 52 -5.65 -6.76 0.26
CA HIS A 52 -6.97 -7.38 0.15
C HIS A 52 -7.76 -6.78 -1.01
N ARG A 53 -7.84 -5.45 -1.11
CA ARG A 53 -8.56 -4.78 -2.21
C ARG A 53 -7.97 -5.13 -3.56
N TYR A 54 -6.65 -5.08 -3.69
CA TYR A 54 -5.97 -5.48 -4.92
C TYR A 54 -6.32 -6.92 -5.34
N ALA A 55 -6.33 -7.86 -4.38
CA ALA A 55 -6.70 -9.24 -4.66
C ALA A 55 -8.17 -9.37 -5.09
N MET A 56 -9.09 -8.62 -4.46
CA MET A 56 -10.51 -8.64 -4.81
C MET A 56 -10.78 -8.01 -6.18
N ASP A 57 -10.06 -6.94 -6.54
CA ASP A 57 -10.17 -6.31 -7.86
C ASP A 57 -9.71 -7.29 -8.95
N LEU A 58 -8.52 -7.89 -8.80
CA LEU A 58 -8.01 -8.88 -9.74
C LEU A 58 -8.94 -10.10 -9.88
N PHE A 59 -9.52 -10.55 -8.77
CA PHE A 59 -10.46 -11.66 -8.77
C PHE A 59 -11.76 -11.31 -9.50
N SER A 60 -12.29 -10.10 -9.27
CA SER A 60 -13.50 -9.61 -9.95
C SER A 60 -13.29 -9.46 -11.46
N ASP A 61 -12.11 -9.00 -11.88
CA ASP A 61 -11.74 -8.89 -13.29
C ASP A 61 -11.67 -10.28 -13.96
N SER A 62 -11.10 -11.26 -13.25
CA SER A 62 -11.00 -12.64 -13.72
C SER A 62 -12.39 -13.26 -13.89
N LEU A 63 -13.28 -13.08 -12.92
CA LEU A 63 -14.66 -13.57 -13.00
C LEU A 63 -15.44 -12.90 -14.15
N SER A 64 -15.25 -11.60 -14.35
CA SER A 64 -15.91 -10.85 -15.43
C SER A 64 -15.45 -11.34 -16.80
N THR A 65 -14.17 -11.64 -16.95
CA THR A 65 -13.60 -12.20 -18.19
C THR A 65 -14.18 -13.58 -18.50
N LEU A 66 -14.26 -14.47 -17.49
CA LEU A 66 -14.83 -15.81 -17.65
C LEU A 66 -16.33 -15.76 -17.98
N ALA A 67 -17.08 -14.89 -17.31
CA ALA A 67 -18.51 -14.70 -17.59
C ALA A 67 -18.75 -14.16 -19.00
N ALA A 68 -17.90 -13.23 -19.47
CA ALA A 68 -17.97 -12.71 -20.83
C ALA A 68 -17.65 -13.80 -21.86
N GLY A 69 -16.63 -14.62 -21.64
CA GLY A 69 -16.28 -15.74 -22.52
C GLY A 69 -17.38 -16.81 -22.60
N ALA A 70 -17.97 -17.17 -21.46
CA ALA A 70 -19.09 -18.11 -21.39
C ALA A 70 -20.36 -17.60 -22.11
N ALA A 71 -20.54 -16.29 -22.24
CA ALA A 71 -21.67 -15.69 -22.94
C ALA A 71 -21.52 -15.66 -24.48
N VAL A 72 -20.32 -15.95 -25.03
CA VAL A 72 -20.09 -16.03 -26.48
C VAL A 72 -20.31 -17.45 -27.02
N ASP A 73 -20.30 -18.45 -26.14
CA ASP A 73 -20.44 -19.88 -26.48
C ASP A 73 -21.89 -20.41 -26.37
N VAL A 74 -22.90 -19.52 -26.26
CA VAL A 74 -24.35 -19.85 -26.20
C VAL A 74 -25.09 -19.16 -27.33
#